data_AF-A0A971KLV3-F1
#
_entry.id   AF-A0A971KLV3-F1
#
_cell.length_a   1.000
_cell.length_b   1.000
_cell.length_c   1.000
_cell.angle_alpha   90.00
_cell.angle_beta   90.00
_cell.angle_gamma   90.00
#
_symmetry.space_group_name_H-M   'P 1'
#
loop_
_entity.id
_entity.type
_entity.pdbx_description
1 polymer ?
#
loop_
_entity_poly.entity_id
_entity_poly.type
_entity_poly.pdbx_seq_one_letter_code
_entity_poly.pdbx_strand_id
1 'polypeptide(L)'
;MTFNKTRPRTQAELDAYIAARPRPVRNTYEGMYPLHEDLELSDEQVRIVLDYLQEVNFHLPGAAAHEFLVIRWARYTGFQFLQEPLEAYAIGLRCTHHGMEDQHTFIRMSWGQLMGDPEAIRLPVNEPVLASDMMTLARYRDTRTGPSRTGIDAYNAGPKDSVPGVNFDLKLLNGALDDVLEQHLSGKGREINSWWNPALNWGVALAGRYPRLKYFESKERLDEKTLADLHAFEARAAHAETALQELGLASPASVAESALQQAEKAETGKFSRRHRIHDPQPLTQSPP
;
A
#
# COMPACT_ATOMS: atom_id res chain seq x y z
N MET A 1 -14.67 25.43 5.78
CA MET A 1 -15.74 24.75 5.03
C MET A 1 -15.82 23.31 5.50
N THR A 2 -16.83 22.98 6.29
CA THR A 2 -17.16 21.62 6.70
C THR A 2 -17.80 20.91 5.50
N PHE A 3 -17.02 20.14 4.75
CA PHE A 3 -17.62 19.19 3.80
C PHE A 3 -18.48 18.22 4.61
N ASN A 4 -19.79 18.30 4.43
CA ASN A 4 -20.71 17.31 4.97
C ASN A 4 -20.23 15.95 4.45
N LYS A 5 -19.78 15.07 5.37
CA LYS A 5 -19.10 13.80 5.07
C LYS A 5 -20.08 12.72 4.56
N THR A 6 -21.08 13.09 3.80
CA THR A 6 -22.01 12.12 3.22
C THR A 6 -21.27 11.41 2.09
N ARG A 7 -20.99 10.13 2.28
CA ARG A 7 -20.37 9.29 1.26
C ARG A 7 -21.38 9.11 0.12
N PRO A 8 -20.96 9.20 -1.15
CA PRO A 8 -21.84 8.88 -2.27
C PRO A 8 -22.48 7.50 -2.12
N ARG A 9 -23.80 7.44 -2.25
CA ARG A 9 -24.63 6.22 -2.23
C ARG A 9 -25.29 5.95 -3.57
N THR A 10 -25.33 6.94 -4.46
CA THR A 10 -25.85 6.80 -5.82
C THR A 10 -24.79 7.15 -6.87
N GLN A 11 -24.99 6.68 -8.11
CA GLN A 11 -24.07 6.99 -9.21
C GLN A 11 -23.96 8.50 -9.44
N ALA A 12 -25.09 9.22 -9.40
CA ALA A 12 -25.11 10.68 -9.58
C ALA A 12 -24.32 11.43 -8.49
N GLU A 13 -24.42 10.98 -7.23
CA GLU A 13 -23.63 11.55 -6.12
C GLU A 13 -22.13 11.28 -6.30
N LEU A 14 -21.76 10.09 -6.80
CA LEU A 14 -20.37 9.73 -7.03
C LEU A 14 -19.79 10.54 -8.19
N ASP A 15 -20.56 10.71 -9.26
CA ASP A 15 -20.19 11.51 -10.43
C ASP A 15 -19.94 12.97 -10.04
N ALA A 16 -20.86 13.58 -9.28
CA ALA A 16 -20.69 14.93 -8.76
C ALA A 16 -19.46 15.05 -7.84
N TYR A 17 -19.20 14.02 -7.02
CA TYR A 17 -18.02 13.97 -6.16
C TYR A 17 -16.72 13.89 -6.97
N ILE A 18 -16.66 13.10 -8.04
CA ILE A 18 -15.46 12.96 -8.87
C ILE A 18 -15.21 14.23 -9.70
N ALA A 19 -16.27 14.80 -10.29
CA ALA A 19 -16.17 16.02 -11.11
C ALA A 19 -15.59 17.22 -10.35
N ALA A 20 -15.78 17.27 -9.02
CA ALA A 20 -15.23 18.31 -8.16
C ALA A 20 -13.72 18.14 -7.83
N ARG A 21 -13.03 17.14 -8.38
CA ARG A 21 -11.63 16.81 -8.07
C ARG A 21 -10.74 16.83 -9.31
N PRO A 22 -9.46 17.24 -9.17
CA PRO A 22 -8.52 17.19 -10.28
C PRO A 22 -8.35 15.74 -10.76
N ARG A 23 -8.32 15.57 -12.08
CA ARG A 23 -8.12 14.27 -12.70
C ARG A 23 -6.74 13.72 -12.33
N PRO A 24 -6.63 12.43 -11.94
CA PRO A 24 -5.33 11.82 -11.74
C PRO A 24 -4.58 11.81 -13.07
N VAL A 25 -3.44 12.50 -13.13
CA VAL A 25 -2.55 12.45 -14.30
C VAL A 25 -1.72 11.17 -14.21
N ARG A 26 -1.61 10.46 -15.33
CA ARG A 26 -0.75 9.28 -15.43
C ARG A 26 0.70 9.73 -15.49
N ASN A 27 1.55 9.19 -14.61
CA ASN A 27 2.99 9.27 -14.78
C ASN A 27 3.40 8.19 -15.80
N THR A 28 3.25 8.45 -17.10
CA THR A 28 3.87 7.60 -18.13
C THR A 28 5.37 7.92 -18.18
N TYR A 29 6.21 6.91 -18.00
CA TYR A 29 7.66 7.02 -18.21
C TYR A 29 7.98 7.03 -19.72
N GLU A 30 9.05 7.72 -20.13
CA GLU A 30 9.54 7.74 -21.50
C GLU A 30 9.80 6.32 -22.03
N GLY A 31 9.08 5.91 -23.07
CA GLY A 31 9.18 4.56 -23.65
C GLY A 31 7.96 3.67 -23.46
N MET A 32 6.95 4.13 -22.71
CA MET A 32 5.62 3.49 -22.71
C MET A 32 4.78 3.97 -23.90
N TYR A 33 4.38 3.05 -24.78
CA TYR A 33 3.45 3.30 -25.89
C TYR A 33 2.12 2.58 -25.63
N PRO A 34 1.19 3.17 -24.85
CA PRO A 34 -0.10 2.53 -24.61
C PRO A 34 -0.91 2.45 -25.92
N LEU A 35 -1.57 1.32 -26.18
CA LEU A 35 -2.47 1.19 -27.35
C LEU A 35 -3.71 2.07 -27.22
N HIS A 36 -4.15 2.30 -25.99
CA HIS A 36 -5.28 3.16 -25.71
C HIS A 36 -4.99 4.17 -24.61
N GLU A 37 -5.67 5.30 -24.73
CA GLU A 37 -5.76 6.26 -23.65
C GLU A 37 -6.69 5.77 -22.56
N ASP A 38 -6.42 6.37 -21.42
CA ASP A 38 -7.24 6.40 -20.26
C ASP A 38 -8.61 7.07 -20.63
N LEU A 39 -9.75 6.32 -20.56
CA LEU A 39 -11.11 6.75 -20.98
C LEU A 39 -12.16 7.06 -19.88
N GLU A 40 -12.79 8.24 -19.94
CA GLU A 40 -13.98 8.57 -19.13
C GLU A 40 -15.22 7.84 -19.64
N LEU A 41 -15.88 7.08 -18.76
CA LEU A 41 -17.02 6.23 -19.07
C LEU A 41 -18.30 7.04 -19.28
N SER A 42 -18.96 6.79 -20.41
CA SER A 42 -20.33 7.24 -20.68
C SER A 42 -21.35 6.48 -19.82
N ASP A 43 -22.59 6.97 -19.78
CA ASP A 43 -23.69 6.29 -19.05
C ASP A 43 -23.94 4.88 -19.59
N GLU A 44 -23.78 4.69 -20.90
CA GLU A 44 -23.90 3.38 -21.53
C GLU A 44 -22.81 2.43 -21.05
N GLN A 45 -21.57 2.89 -20.96
CA GLN A 45 -20.45 2.08 -20.49
C GLN A 45 -20.56 1.77 -18.99
N VAL A 46 -21.05 2.73 -18.19
CA VAL A 46 -21.37 2.47 -16.78
C VAL A 46 -22.41 1.36 -16.65
N ARG A 47 -23.46 1.39 -17.47
CA ARG A 47 -24.48 0.32 -17.49
C ARG A 47 -23.89 -1.02 -17.91
N ILE A 48 -23.07 -1.06 -18.96
CA ILE A 48 -22.35 -2.27 -19.40
C ILE A 48 -21.56 -2.88 -18.25
N VAL A 49 -20.83 -2.05 -17.49
CA VAL A 49 -20.07 -2.51 -16.32
C VAL A 49 -21.01 -3.07 -15.25
N LEU A 50 -22.08 -2.35 -14.88
CA LEU A 50 -23.03 -2.78 -13.84
C LEU A 50 -23.76 -4.09 -14.21
N ASP A 51 -24.15 -4.25 -15.46
CA ASP A 51 -24.78 -5.47 -15.97
C ASP A 51 -23.79 -6.65 -15.91
N TYR A 52 -22.53 -6.40 -16.29
CA TYR A 52 -21.49 -7.41 -16.23
C TYR A 52 -21.19 -7.86 -14.78
N LEU A 53 -21.16 -6.94 -13.81
CA LEU A 53 -20.98 -7.29 -12.40
C LEU A 53 -22.04 -8.27 -11.92
N GLN A 54 -23.30 -8.07 -12.33
CA GLN A 54 -24.39 -8.98 -11.99
C GLN A 54 -24.26 -10.32 -12.72
N GLU A 55 -23.92 -10.31 -14.01
CA GLU A 55 -23.74 -11.51 -14.83
C GLU A 55 -22.71 -12.47 -14.21
N VAL A 56 -21.55 -11.94 -13.80
CA VAL A 56 -20.47 -12.75 -13.23
C VAL A 56 -20.54 -12.89 -11.71
N ASN A 57 -21.58 -12.36 -11.09
CA ASN A 57 -21.74 -12.27 -9.64
C ASN A 57 -20.47 -11.75 -8.93
N PHE A 58 -19.93 -10.64 -9.44
CA PHE A 58 -18.72 -10.03 -8.87
C PHE A 58 -19.07 -9.25 -7.60
N HIS A 59 -18.55 -9.68 -6.45
CA HIS A 59 -18.78 -8.97 -5.19
C HIS A 59 -17.69 -9.18 -4.15
N LEU A 60 -17.52 -8.20 -3.26
CA LEU A 60 -16.70 -8.40 -2.07
C LEU A 60 -17.37 -9.44 -1.14
N PRO A 61 -16.60 -10.18 -0.34
CA PRO A 61 -17.18 -11.09 0.66
C PRO A 61 -18.13 -10.34 1.61
N GLY A 62 -19.39 -10.77 1.68
CA GLY A 62 -20.43 -10.15 2.51
C GLY A 62 -21.29 -9.09 1.82
N ALA A 63 -20.93 -8.68 0.60
CA ALA A 63 -21.73 -7.78 -0.24
C ALA A 63 -22.38 -8.54 -1.41
N ALA A 64 -23.19 -7.84 -2.21
CA ALA A 64 -23.79 -8.34 -3.44
C ALA A 64 -23.36 -7.53 -4.68
N ALA A 65 -23.48 -8.13 -5.87
CA ALA A 65 -23.03 -7.52 -7.12
C ALA A 65 -23.73 -6.19 -7.49
N HIS A 66 -24.95 -5.96 -6.99
CA HIS A 66 -25.69 -4.72 -7.19
C HIS A 66 -25.30 -3.60 -6.21
N GLU A 67 -24.44 -3.89 -5.22
CA GLU A 67 -24.00 -2.92 -4.20
C GLU A 67 -22.72 -2.20 -4.60
N PHE A 68 -22.57 -1.88 -5.88
CA PHE A 68 -21.42 -1.12 -6.39
C PHE A 68 -21.86 0.11 -7.18
N LEU A 69 -21.08 1.18 -7.01
CA LEU A 69 -21.07 2.34 -7.90
C LEU A 69 -19.81 2.28 -8.76
N VAL A 70 -19.93 2.68 -10.02
CA VAL A 70 -18.83 2.68 -10.97
C VAL A 70 -18.10 4.02 -10.90
N ILE A 71 -16.79 3.98 -10.69
CA ILE A 71 -15.94 5.15 -10.92
C ILE A 71 -15.85 5.31 -12.44
N ARG A 72 -16.31 6.45 -12.97
CA ARG A 72 -16.31 6.73 -14.42
C ARG A 72 -14.93 6.77 -15.06
N TRP A 73 -13.89 6.47 -14.32
CA TRP A 73 -12.54 6.62 -14.79
C TRP A 73 -11.89 5.24 -14.95
N ALA A 74 -11.84 4.74 -16.19
CA ALA A 74 -11.35 3.40 -16.53
C ALA A 74 -9.90 3.43 -17.02
N ARG A 75 -8.98 2.89 -16.23
CA ARG A 75 -7.55 2.91 -16.54
C ARG A 75 -7.19 1.84 -17.56
N TYR A 76 -6.46 2.19 -18.60
CA TYR A 76 -5.86 1.21 -19.50
C TYR A 76 -4.76 0.43 -18.76
N THR A 77 -4.85 -0.89 -18.74
CA THR A 77 -3.94 -1.80 -18.01
C THR A 77 -3.33 -2.89 -18.88
N GLY A 78 -3.57 -2.88 -20.20
CA GLY A 78 -3.08 -3.92 -21.12
C GLY A 78 -1.56 -4.14 -21.13
N PHE A 79 -0.76 -3.16 -20.70
CA PHE A 79 0.70 -3.29 -20.57
C PHE A 79 1.17 -3.86 -19.23
N GLN A 80 0.28 -4.03 -18.25
CA GLN A 80 0.62 -4.49 -16.90
C GLN A 80 0.61 -6.02 -16.77
N PHE A 81 0.07 -6.73 -17.76
CA PHE A 81 -0.08 -8.18 -17.75
C PHE A 81 0.65 -8.79 -18.95
N LEU A 82 1.82 -9.37 -18.72
CA LEU A 82 2.68 -9.94 -19.77
C LEU A 82 2.07 -11.15 -20.52
N GLN A 83 0.95 -11.71 -20.02
CA GLN A 83 0.33 -12.94 -20.54
C GLN A 83 -1.11 -12.74 -21.03
N GLU A 84 -1.65 -11.52 -21.02
CA GLU A 84 -3.03 -11.23 -21.41
C GLU A 84 -3.09 -10.32 -22.66
N PRO A 85 -4.23 -10.29 -23.39
CA PRO A 85 -4.41 -9.37 -24.52
C PRO A 85 -4.12 -7.92 -24.10
N LEU A 86 -3.39 -7.20 -24.95
CA LEU A 86 -2.93 -5.82 -24.71
C LEU A 86 -4.07 -4.79 -24.59
N GLU A 87 -5.34 -5.19 -24.63
CA GLU A 87 -6.52 -4.31 -24.69
C GLU A 87 -7.40 -4.46 -23.44
N ALA A 88 -6.81 -4.31 -22.25
CA ALA A 88 -7.51 -4.42 -20.97
C ALA A 88 -7.70 -3.04 -20.30
N TYR A 89 -8.85 -2.88 -19.64
CA TYR A 89 -9.18 -1.76 -18.77
C TYR A 89 -9.46 -2.24 -17.35
N ALA A 90 -9.00 -1.48 -16.36
CA ALA A 90 -9.41 -1.60 -14.97
C ALA A 90 -10.43 -0.51 -14.63
N ILE A 91 -11.63 -0.91 -14.23
CA ILE A 91 -12.73 -0.03 -13.88
C ILE A 91 -12.89 -0.05 -12.37
N GLY A 92 -12.71 1.12 -11.73
CA GLY A 92 -12.83 1.24 -10.28
C GLY A 92 -14.27 1.11 -9.80
N LEU A 93 -14.47 0.41 -8.68
CA LEU A 93 -15.77 0.14 -8.08
C LEU A 93 -15.76 0.59 -6.62
N ARG A 94 -16.84 1.26 -6.20
CA ARG A 94 -17.09 1.64 -4.82
C ARG A 94 -18.23 0.82 -4.24
N CYS A 95 -17.96 0.08 -3.18
CA CYS A 95 -19.01 -0.67 -2.47
C CYS A 95 -19.98 0.29 -1.75
N THR A 96 -21.28 -0.01 -1.80
CA THR A 96 -22.35 0.69 -1.07
C THR A 96 -22.92 -0.13 0.07
N HIS A 97 -22.47 -1.37 0.24
CA HIS A 97 -22.87 -2.21 1.36
C HIS A 97 -22.58 -1.51 2.69
N HIS A 98 -23.52 -1.60 3.63
CA HIS A 98 -23.42 -0.89 4.90
C HIS A 98 -22.17 -1.32 5.69
N GLY A 99 -21.31 -0.35 6.04
CA GLY A 99 -20.05 -0.61 6.74
C GLY A 99 -18.87 -0.97 5.82
N MET A 100 -19.08 -1.06 4.50
CA MET A 100 -18.04 -1.32 3.50
C MET A 100 -17.84 -0.13 2.55
N GLU A 101 -18.35 1.06 2.87
CA GLU A 101 -18.39 2.18 1.91
C GLU A 101 -17.02 2.82 1.61
N ASP A 102 -15.97 2.44 2.33
CA ASP A 102 -14.57 2.78 2.03
C ASP A 102 -13.81 1.66 1.31
N GLN A 103 -14.47 0.52 1.08
CA GLN A 103 -13.89 -0.60 0.36
C GLN A 103 -14.08 -0.38 -1.14
N HIS A 104 -12.98 -0.04 -1.80
CA HIS A 104 -12.91 0.11 -3.24
C HIS A 104 -12.18 -1.09 -3.84
N THR A 105 -12.69 -1.56 -4.97
CA THR A 105 -12.08 -2.62 -5.77
C THR A 105 -12.10 -2.21 -7.25
N PHE A 106 -11.78 -3.13 -8.15
CA PHE A 106 -11.90 -2.90 -9.58
C PHE A 106 -12.27 -4.19 -10.29
N ILE A 107 -12.94 -4.06 -11.44
CA ILE A 107 -13.13 -5.17 -12.39
C ILE A 107 -12.32 -4.90 -13.66
N ARG A 108 -11.81 -5.96 -14.27
CA ARG A 108 -11.15 -5.90 -15.57
C ARG A 108 -12.13 -6.25 -16.68
N MET A 109 -12.09 -5.47 -17.75
CA MET A 109 -12.84 -5.72 -18.99
C MET A 109 -11.93 -5.47 -20.19
N SER A 110 -12.15 -6.19 -21.29
CA SER A 110 -11.47 -5.84 -22.55
C SER A 110 -12.02 -4.53 -23.10
N TRP A 111 -11.25 -3.87 -23.97
CA TRP A 111 -11.72 -2.68 -24.68
C TRP A 111 -13.03 -2.96 -25.42
N GLY A 112 -13.11 -4.05 -26.19
CA GLY A 112 -14.32 -4.42 -26.93
C GLY A 112 -15.54 -4.63 -26.02
N GLN A 113 -15.36 -5.32 -24.89
CA GLN A 113 -16.45 -5.50 -23.90
C GLN A 113 -16.95 -4.15 -23.39
N LEU A 114 -16.04 -3.25 -23.05
CA LEU A 114 -16.36 -1.93 -22.53
C LEU A 114 -17.01 -1.03 -23.59
N MET A 115 -16.70 -1.23 -24.86
CA MET A 115 -17.33 -0.52 -25.99
C MET A 115 -18.68 -1.14 -26.41
N GLY A 116 -19.12 -2.24 -25.79
CA GLY A 116 -20.39 -2.89 -26.11
C GLY A 116 -20.37 -3.75 -27.37
N ASP A 117 -19.19 -4.19 -27.82
CA ASP A 117 -19.08 -5.14 -28.92
C ASP A 117 -19.56 -6.54 -28.47
N PRO A 118 -20.63 -7.09 -29.07
CA PRO A 118 -21.19 -8.38 -28.66
C PRO A 118 -20.23 -9.57 -28.88
N GLU A 119 -19.25 -9.44 -29.79
CA GLU A 119 -18.28 -10.49 -30.11
C GLU A 119 -16.94 -10.29 -29.38
N ALA A 120 -16.87 -9.32 -28.47
CA ALA A 120 -15.63 -9.01 -27.76
C ALA A 120 -15.11 -10.18 -26.92
N ILE A 121 -13.79 -10.37 -26.96
CA ILE A 121 -13.11 -11.34 -26.09
C ILE A 121 -13.35 -10.96 -24.63
N ARG A 122 -13.85 -11.92 -23.85
CA ARG A 122 -14.02 -11.77 -22.42
C ARG A 122 -12.73 -12.07 -21.68
N LEU A 123 -12.26 -11.13 -20.86
CA LEU A 123 -11.11 -11.39 -19.98
C LEU A 123 -11.51 -12.33 -18.84
N PRO A 124 -10.58 -13.13 -18.30
CA PRO A 124 -10.80 -13.85 -17.05
C PRO A 124 -11.18 -12.88 -15.93
N VAL A 125 -12.29 -13.16 -15.26
CA VAL A 125 -12.80 -12.36 -14.15
C VAL A 125 -11.75 -12.35 -13.04
N ASN A 126 -11.31 -11.17 -12.63
CA ASN A 126 -10.39 -11.04 -11.51
C ASN A 126 -11.11 -11.27 -10.18
N GLU A 127 -10.37 -11.72 -9.17
CA GLU A 127 -10.86 -11.67 -7.80
C GLU A 127 -11.03 -10.20 -7.34
N PRO A 128 -12.04 -9.90 -6.52
CA PRO A 128 -12.22 -8.58 -5.94
C PRO A 128 -11.13 -8.33 -4.89
N VAL A 129 -10.11 -7.56 -5.29
CA VAL A 129 -9.02 -7.12 -4.42
C VAL A 129 -9.27 -5.70 -3.94
N LEU A 130 -9.00 -5.40 -2.69
CA LEU A 130 -9.01 -4.03 -2.21
C LEU A 130 -7.69 -3.36 -2.56
N ALA A 131 -7.75 -2.07 -2.88
CA ALA A 131 -6.53 -1.27 -3.02
C ALA A 131 -5.66 -1.34 -1.76
N SER A 132 -6.27 -1.49 -0.57
CA SER A 132 -5.56 -1.69 0.68
C SER A 132 -4.85 -3.04 0.77
N ASP A 133 -5.36 -4.11 0.14
CA ASP A 133 -4.73 -5.45 0.19
C ASP A 133 -3.41 -5.48 -0.59
N MET A 134 -3.26 -4.62 -1.59
CA MET A 134 -2.03 -4.46 -2.36
C MET A 134 -0.98 -3.60 -1.65
N MET A 135 -1.29 -3.05 -0.47
CA MET A 135 -0.30 -2.33 0.32
C MET A 135 0.57 -3.30 1.13
N THR A 136 1.89 -3.10 1.16
CA THR A 136 2.84 -3.90 1.96
C THR A 136 2.44 -4.01 3.44
N LEU A 137 1.79 -2.98 3.97
CA LEU A 137 1.37 -2.92 5.38
C LEU A 137 0.06 -3.67 5.67
N ALA A 138 -0.67 -4.13 4.65
CA ALA A 138 -2.00 -4.73 4.80
C ALA A 138 -1.99 -5.99 5.66
N ARG A 139 -1.01 -6.87 5.45
CA ARG A 139 -0.85 -8.14 6.20
C ARG A 139 -0.66 -7.95 7.71
N TYR A 140 -0.29 -6.74 8.13
CA TYR A 140 -0.07 -6.40 9.53
C TYR A 140 -1.29 -5.77 10.19
N ARG A 141 -2.38 -5.52 9.45
CA ARG A 141 -3.61 -4.98 10.01
C ARG A 141 -4.52 -6.11 10.45
N ASP A 142 -5.08 -5.97 11.64
CA ASP A 142 -6.00 -6.96 12.21
C ASP A 142 -7.39 -6.94 11.56
N THR A 143 -7.72 -5.84 10.87
CA THR A 143 -8.96 -5.68 10.13
C THR A 143 -8.70 -5.26 8.69
N ARG A 144 -9.44 -5.87 7.76
CA ARG A 144 -9.48 -5.49 6.35
C ARG A 144 -10.22 -4.17 6.22
N THR A 145 -9.50 -3.10 6.52
CA THR A 145 -9.98 -1.72 6.43
C THR A 145 -9.72 -1.19 5.03
N GLY A 146 -10.62 -0.32 4.53
CA GLY A 146 -10.35 0.46 3.32
C GLY A 146 -9.04 1.26 3.45
N PRO A 147 -8.54 1.87 2.36
CA PRO A 147 -7.32 2.67 2.41
C PRO A 147 -7.40 3.70 3.54
N SER A 148 -6.50 3.57 4.52
CA SER A 148 -6.46 4.46 5.68
C SER A 148 -6.21 5.87 5.17
N ARG A 149 -7.13 6.80 5.48
CA ARG A 149 -7.08 8.18 4.98
C ARG A 149 -5.91 8.96 5.58
N THR A 150 -5.43 8.55 6.75
CA THR A 150 -4.29 9.16 7.45
C THR A 150 -3.53 8.09 8.20
N GLY A 151 -2.19 8.16 8.22
CA GLY A 151 -1.37 7.22 8.99
C GLY A 151 -1.73 7.17 10.49
N ILE A 152 -2.45 8.18 11.02
CA ILE A 152 -2.81 8.35 12.44
C ILE A 152 -3.70 7.21 12.96
N ASP A 153 -4.63 6.69 12.14
CA ASP A 153 -5.57 5.64 12.57
C ASP A 153 -4.85 4.31 12.90
N ALA A 154 -3.69 4.07 12.28
CA ALA A 154 -2.88 2.87 12.51
C ALA A 154 -2.10 2.90 13.85
N TYR A 155 -1.85 4.09 14.41
CA TYR A 155 -1.02 4.26 15.61
C TYR A 155 -1.86 4.49 16.90
N ASN A 156 -3.14 4.83 16.79
CA ASN A 156 -4.00 5.17 17.94
C ASN A 156 -4.61 3.97 18.69
N ALA A 157 -4.30 2.72 18.31
CA ALA A 157 -4.92 1.52 18.88
C ALA A 157 -4.28 1.01 20.19
N GLY A 158 -3.52 1.84 20.90
CA GLY A 158 -2.86 1.46 22.17
C GLY A 158 -3.66 1.85 23.42
N PRO A 159 -3.39 1.22 24.58
CA PRO A 159 -3.82 1.73 25.89
C PRO A 159 -3.54 3.24 26.02
N LYS A 160 -4.40 3.97 26.75
CA LYS A 160 -4.33 5.45 26.88
C LYS A 160 -2.97 5.99 27.35
N ASP A 161 -2.16 5.14 27.98
CA ASP A 161 -0.84 5.50 28.52
C ASP A 161 0.33 4.90 27.73
N SER A 162 0.07 4.19 26.62
CA SER A 162 1.10 3.64 25.74
C SER A 162 1.47 4.62 24.63
N VAL A 163 2.74 4.63 24.22
CA VAL A 163 3.16 5.44 23.09
C VAL A 163 2.49 4.93 21.81
N PRO A 164 1.79 5.77 21.03
CA PRO A 164 1.03 5.33 19.86
C PRO A 164 1.86 4.49 18.87
N GLY A 165 1.33 3.30 18.54
CA GLY A 165 1.80 2.37 17.51
C GLY A 165 3.18 1.74 17.68
N VAL A 166 3.77 1.77 18.88
CA VAL A 166 4.98 0.98 19.19
C VAL A 166 4.75 -0.53 19.04
N ASN A 167 3.53 -1.00 19.32
CA ASN A 167 3.09 -2.37 19.08
C ASN A 167 3.07 -2.72 17.57
N PHE A 168 2.60 -1.79 16.73
CA PHE A 168 2.59 -1.96 15.28
C PHE A 168 4.01 -1.92 14.71
N ASP A 169 4.87 -1.05 15.24
CA ASP A 169 6.30 -1.00 14.90
C ASP A 169 6.99 -2.35 15.19
N LEU A 170 6.72 -2.95 16.36
CA LEU A 170 7.22 -4.30 16.70
C LEU A 170 6.64 -5.40 15.82
N LYS A 171 5.35 -5.33 15.45
CA LYS A 171 4.72 -6.29 14.54
C LYS A 171 5.39 -6.26 13.16
N LEU A 172 5.73 -5.08 12.66
CA LEU A 172 6.45 -4.90 11.40
C LEU A 172 7.87 -5.47 11.45
N LEU A 173 8.62 -5.18 12.52
CA LEU A 173 9.98 -5.68 12.72
C LEU A 173 10.02 -7.20 12.79
N ASN A 174 9.12 -7.82 13.56
CA ASN A 174 9.03 -9.27 13.67
C ASN A 174 8.68 -9.90 12.32
N GLY A 175 7.67 -9.39 11.60
CA GLY A 175 7.33 -10.00 10.30
C GLY A 175 8.38 -9.77 9.22
N ALA A 176 9.13 -8.67 9.28
CA ALA A 176 10.28 -8.47 8.38
C ALA A 176 11.40 -9.47 8.68
N LEU A 177 11.65 -9.78 9.96
CA LEU A 177 12.59 -10.84 10.34
C LEU A 177 12.11 -12.22 9.89
N ASP A 178 10.82 -12.50 10.03
CA ASP A 178 10.22 -13.77 9.57
C ASP A 178 10.42 -13.97 8.06
N ASP A 179 10.20 -12.91 7.25
CA ASP A 179 10.43 -12.97 5.80
C ASP A 179 11.90 -13.24 5.44
N VAL A 180 12.84 -12.67 6.21
CA VAL A 180 14.29 -12.88 6.03
C VAL A 180 14.66 -14.33 6.34
N LEU A 181 14.14 -14.86 7.45
CA LEU A 181 14.37 -16.26 7.83
C LEU A 181 13.77 -17.22 6.81
N GLU A 182 12.57 -16.95 6.31
CA GLU A 182 11.95 -17.74 5.24
C GLU A 182 12.78 -17.71 3.95
N GLN A 183 13.29 -16.53 3.57
CA GLN A 183 14.18 -16.40 2.41
C GLN A 183 15.47 -17.20 2.60
N HIS A 184 16.08 -17.11 3.78
CA HIS A 184 17.31 -17.84 4.11
C HIS A 184 17.10 -19.36 4.00
N LEU A 185 15.99 -19.87 4.55
CA LEU A 185 15.69 -21.30 4.56
C LEU A 185 15.29 -21.85 3.18
N SER A 186 14.49 -21.12 2.42
CA SER A 186 13.87 -21.64 1.19
C SER A 186 14.57 -21.17 -0.10
N GLY A 187 15.47 -20.18 -0.01
CA GLY A 187 16.03 -19.47 -1.16
C GLY A 187 15.01 -18.65 -1.95
N LYS A 188 13.73 -18.65 -1.53
CA LYS A 188 12.63 -17.91 -2.15
C LYS A 188 12.17 -16.84 -1.17
N GLY A 189 12.34 -15.57 -1.55
CA GLY A 189 11.67 -14.49 -0.83
C GLY A 189 10.18 -14.53 -1.12
N ARG A 190 9.35 -14.19 -0.14
CA ARG A 190 7.93 -13.95 -0.40
C ARG A 190 7.81 -12.76 -1.34
N GLU A 191 7.34 -12.99 -2.56
CA GLU A 191 7.07 -11.90 -3.50
C GLU A 191 5.89 -11.08 -2.98
N ILE A 192 6.19 -9.99 -2.27
CA ILE A 192 5.20 -8.98 -1.97
C ILE A 192 5.18 -8.08 -3.21
N ASN A 193 4.31 -8.46 -4.14
CA ASN A 193 3.93 -7.67 -5.30
C ASN A 193 5.09 -7.39 -6.26
N SER A 194 5.96 -8.37 -6.57
CA SER A 194 7.09 -8.31 -7.52
C SER A 194 8.16 -7.21 -7.33
N TRP A 195 7.96 -6.24 -6.43
CA TRP A 195 8.86 -5.09 -6.21
C TRP A 195 9.49 -5.07 -4.81
N TRP A 196 9.02 -5.89 -3.87
CA TRP A 196 9.43 -5.83 -2.47
C TRP A 196 10.04 -7.16 -2.01
N ASN A 197 11.38 -7.22 -1.97
CA ASN A 197 12.11 -8.39 -1.46
C ASN A 197 12.33 -8.29 0.06
N PRO A 198 12.59 -9.41 0.77
CA PRO A 198 12.74 -9.40 2.23
C PRO A 198 13.89 -8.50 2.72
N ALA A 199 14.96 -8.36 1.93
CA ALA A 199 16.06 -7.44 2.22
C ALA A 199 15.60 -5.97 2.32
N LEU A 200 14.82 -5.49 1.34
CA LEU A 200 14.26 -4.14 1.34
C LEU A 200 13.28 -3.97 2.50
N ASN A 201 12.41 -4.97 2.72
CA ASN A 201 11.46 -4.93 3.82
C ASN A 201 12.15 -4.80 5.18
N TRP A 202 13.19 -5.61 5.39
CA TRP A 202 14.03 -5.60 6.58
C TRP A 202 14.71 -4.25 6.78
N GLY A 203 15.35 -3.71 5.75
CA GLY A 203 16.02 -2.41 5.81
C GLY A 203 15.06 -1.26 6.14
N VAL A 204 13.88 -1.23 5.50
CA VAL A 204 12.85 -0.20 5.75
C VAL A 204 12.27 -0.33 7.16
N ALA A 205 11.98 -1.55 7.62
CA ALA A 205 11.48 -1.80 8.96
C ALA A 205 12.52 -1.39 10.02
N LEU A 206 13.78 -1.83 9.88
CA LEU A 206 14.86 -1.45 10.77
C LEU A 206 15.05 0.07 10.80
N ALA A 207 15.26 0.72 9.65
CA ALA A 207 15.56 2.15 9.62
C ALA A 207 14.37 3.02 10.07
N GLY A 208 13.14 2.62 9.77
CA GLY A 208 11.95 3.43 10.00
C GLY A 208 11.25 3.20 11.33
N ARG A 209 11.55 2.11 12.05
CA ARG A 209 10.78 1.66 13.22
C ARG A 209 11.66 1.41 14.44
N TYR A 210 12.75 0.67 14.28
CA TYR A 210 13.60 0.28 15.39
C TYR A 210 14.24 1.48 16.13
N PRO A 211 14.77 2.53 15.46
CA PRO A 211 15.24 3.76 16.10
C PRO A 211 14.24 4.40 17.05
N ARG A 212 12.96 4.41 16.66
CA ARG A 212 11.86 4.98 17.44
C ARG A 212 11.61 4.16 18.70
N LEU A 213 11.65 2.83 18.61
CA LEU A 213 11.49 1.94 19.77
C LEU A 213 12.65 2.10 20.76
N LYS A 214 13.90 2.13 20.28
CA LYS A 214 15.08 2.38 21.14
C LYS A 214 15.06 3.76 21.77
N TYR A 215 14.60 4.77 21.03
CA TYR A 215 14.38 6.09 21.59
C TYR A 215 13.40 6.06 22.77
N PHE A 216 12.22 5.46 22.60
CA PHE A 216 11.24 5.38 23.68
C PHE A 216 11.68 4.51 24.86
N GLU A 217 12.42 3.43 24.61
CA GLU A 217 13.06 2.65 25.67
C GLU A 217 14.05 3.51 26.46
N SER A 218 14.92 4.26 25.79
CA SER A 218 15.91 5.14 26.44
C SER A 218 15.29 6.27 27.28
N LYS A 219 14.01 6.57 27.04
CA LYS A 219 13.23 7.55 27.80
C LYS A 219 12.27 6.93 28.81
N GLU A 220 12.31 5.60 28.99
CA GLU A 220 11.40 4.85 29.88
C GLU A 220 9.92 5.09 29.55
N ARG A 221 9.61 5.24 28.25
CA ARG A 221 8.25 5.53 27.75
C ARG A 221 7.53 4.32 27.17
N LEU A 222 8.16 3.14 27.20
CA LEU A 222 7.52 1.89 26.81
C LEU A 222 6.84 1.28 28.03
N ASP A 223 5.62 0.78 27.87
CA ASP A 223 4.99 -0.07 28.90
C ASP A 223 5.75 -1.41 29.02
N GLU A 224 5.56 -2.08 30.16
CA GLU A 224 6.28 -3.33 30.49
C GLU A 224 6.13 -4.41 29.42
N LYS A 225 4.92 -4.53 28.84
CA LYS A 225 4.64 -5.52 27.80
C LYS A 225 5.43 -5.21 26.53
N THR A 226 5.37 -3.96 26.07
CA THR A 226 6.09 -3.52 24.87
C THR A 226 7.60 -3.62 25.04
N LEU A 227 8.11 -3.32 26.24
CA LEU A 227 9.54 -3.48 26.55
C LEU A 227 9.96 -4.96 26.48
N ALA A 228 9.18 -5.86 27.08
CA ALA A 228 9.44 -7.30 27.00
C ALA A 228 9.38 -7.82 25.56
N ASP A 229 8.40 -7.36 24.77
CA ASP A 229 8.27 -7.72 23.35
C ASP A 229 9.46 -7.20 22.52
N LEU A 230 9.98 -6.01 22.83
CA LEU A 230 11.18 -5.45 22.21
C LEU A 230 12.43 -6.30 22.52
N HIS A 231 12.66 -6.66 23.79
CA HIS A 231 13.79 -7.52 24.17
C HIS A 231 13.68 -8.91 23.56
N ALA A 232 12.46 -9.47 23.48
CA ALA A 232 12.21 -10.73 22.79
C ALA A 232 12.56 -10.63 21.29
N PHE A 233 12.17 -9.55 20.62
CA PHE A 233 12.56 -9.30 19.23
C PHE A 233 14.08 -9.20 19.07
N GLU A 234 14.77 -8.46 19.94
CA GLU A 234 16.23 -8.32 19.89
C GLU A 234 16.94 -9.65 20.09
N ALA A 235 16.46 -10.47 21.05
CA ALA A 235 16.96 -11.82 21.23
C ALA A 235 16.74 -12.67 19.97
N ARG A 236 15.55 -12.66 19.38
CA ARG A 236 15.28 -13.39 18.12
C ARG A 236 16.21 -12.96 17.00
N ALA A 237 16.43 -11.66 16.84
CA ALA A 237 17.31 -11.14 15.80
C ALA A 237 18.78 -11.52 16.02
N ALA A 238 19.23 -11.58 17.28
CA ALA A 238 20.57 -12.08 17.60
C ALA A 238 20.74 -13.57 17.24
N HIS A 239 19.72 -14.39 17.46
CA HIS A 239 19.74 -15.80 17.02
C HIS A 239 19.73 -15.94 15.49
N ALA A 240 19.21 -14.94 14.77
CA ALA A 240 19.17 -14.88 13.32
C ALA A 240 20.43 -14.24 12.69
N GLU A 241 21.46 -13.90 13.48
CA GLU A 241 22.63 -13.15 13.01
C GLU A 241 23.33 -13.84 11.83
N THR A 242 23.50 -15.16 11.87
CA THR A 242 24.09 -15.92 10.76
C THR A 242 23.31 -15.72 9.46
N ALA A 243 21.97 -15.84 9.51
CA ALA A 243 21.12 -15.66 8.34
C ALA A 243 21.19 -14.22 7.80
N LEU A 244 21.23 -13.23 8.70
CA LEU A 244 21.40 -11.83 8.32
C LEU A 244 22.74 -11.58 7.63
N GLN A 245 23.83 -12.13 8.17
CA GLN A 245 25.17 -11.98 7.60
C GLN A 245 25.29 -12.65 6.23
N GLU A 246 24.80 -13.89 6.08
CA GLU A 246 24.82 -14.63 4.81
C GLU A 246 24.01 -13.93 3.72
N LEU A 247 22.92 -13.26 4.09
CA LEU A 247 22.10 -12.46 3.16
C LEU A 247 22.62 -11.01 2.97
N GLY A 248 23.70 -10.61 3.64
CA GLY A 248 24.26 -9.25 3.56
C GLY A 248 23.37 -8.17 4.18
N LEU A 249 22.59 -8.53 5.19
CA LEU A 249 21.60 -7.65 5.85
C LEU A 249 22.13 -7.08 7.17
N ALA A 250 21.66 -5.86 7.51
CA ALA A 250 22.06 -5.19 8.74
C ALA A 250 21.49 -5.88 9.99
N SER A 251 22.25 -5.90 11.08
CA SER A 251 21.77 -6.35 12.39
C SER A 251 21.09 -5.19 13.14
N PRO A 252 20.07 -5.45 14.00
CA PRO A 252 19.43 -4.38 14.77
C PRO A 252 20.43 -3.63 15.66
N ALA A 253 21.37 -4.34 16.30
CA ALA A 253 22.38 -3.73 17.19
C ALA A 253 23.15 -2.59 16.49
N SER A 254 23.56 -2.79 15.24
CA SER A 254 24.26 -1.76 14.45
C SER A 254 23.41 -0.51 14.18
N VAL A 255 22.09 -0.67 14.07
CA VAL A 255 21.13 0.42 13.83
C VAL A 255 20.80 1.16 15.13
N ALA A 256 20.69 0.46 16.27
CA ALA A 256 20.38 1.06 17.57
C ALA A 256 21.39 2.15 17.96
N GLU A 257 22.68 1.86 17.83
CA GLU A 257 23.74 2.77 18.22
C GLU A 257 23.68 4.08 17.42
N SER A 258 23.59 3.97 16.09
CA SER A 258 23.47 5.12 15.18
C SER A 258 22.19 5.92 15.45
N ALA A 259 21.08 5.24 15.72
CA ALA A 259 19.79 5.85 16.02
C ALA A 259 19.81 6.69 17.31
N LEU A 260 20.36 6.14 18.40
CA LEU A 260 20.42 6.83 19.68
C LEU A 260 21.34 8.06 19.60
N GLN A 261 22.47 7.95 18.92
CA GLN A 261 23.36 9.10 18.66
C GLN A 261 22.67 10.19 17.83
N GLN A 262 21.85 9.82 16.85
CA GLN A 262 21.07 10.79 16.06
C GLN A 262 19.96 11.45 16.90
N ALA A 263 19.27 10.69 17.75
CA ALA A 263 18.25 11.22 18.64
C ALA A 263 18.85 12.20 19.67
N GLU A 264 20.01 11.90 20.24
CA GLU A 264 20.70 12.80 21.16
C GLU A 264 21.14 14.11 20.47
N LYS A 265 21.67 14.02 19.24
CA LYS A 265 21.99 15.20 18.42
C LYS A 265 20.74 16.04 18.09
N ALA A 266 19.61 15.38 17.85
CA ALA A 266 18.33 16.03 17.60
C ALA A 266 17.83 16.83 18.81
N GLU A 267 17.85 16.22 19.99
CA GLU A 267 17.39 16.84 21.24
C GLU A 267 18.29 17.99 21.69
N THR A 268 19.60 17.88 21.45
CA THR A 268 20.57 18.95 21.78
C THR A 268 20.58 20.10 20.76
N GLY A 269 19.68 20.09 19.78
CA GLY A 269 19.53 21.16 18.78
C GLY A 269 20.66 21.24 17.75
N LYS A 270 21.58 20.26 17.73
CA LYS A 270 22.72 20.20 16.80
C LYS A 270 22.34 19.51 15.49
N PHE A 271 21.20 19.87 14.90
CA PHE A 271 20.94 19.51 13.52
C PHE A 271 21.74 20.42 12.60
N SER A 272 22.75 19.88 11.92
CA SER A 272 23.15 20.46 10.64
C SER A 272 21.92 20.31 9.73
N ARG A 273 21.30 21.43 9.34
CA ARG A 273 20.35 21.42 8.21
C ARG A 273 21.12 20.86 7.02
N ARG A 274 21.03 19.56 6.75
CA ARG A 274 21.36 19.07 5.41
C ARG A 274 20.35 19.76 4.51
N HIS A 275 20.87 20.63 3.64
CA HIS A 275 20.07 21.32 2.65
C HIS A 275 19.10 20.32 2.05
N ARG A 276 17.80 20.64 2.16
CA ARG A 276 16.83 20.11 1.22
C ARG A 276 17.45 20.40 -0.15
N ILE A 277 17.75 19.37 -0.92
CA ILE A 277 18.16 19.57 -2.31
C ILE A 277 16.90 20.11 -3.00
N HIS A 278 16.75 21.43 -2.97
CA HIS A 278 15.93 22.15 -3.91
C HIS A 278 16.74 22.11 -5.21
N ASP A 279 16.25 21.38 -6.20
CA ASP A 279 16.88 21.11 -7.49
C ASP A 279 18.03 20.09 -7.46
N PRO A 280 17.74 18.78 -7.56
CA PRO A 280 18.78 17.79 -7.78
C PRO A 280 19.47 18.08 -9.11
N GLN A 281 20.74 18.50 -9.06
CA GLN A 281 21.53 18.62 -10.27
C GLN A 281 21.73 17.23 -10.90
N PRO A 282 21.57 17.08 -12.22
CA PRO A 282 21.81 15.82 -12.90
C PRO A 282 23.26 15.37 -12.66
N LEU A 283 23.43 14.08 -12.34
CA LEU A 283 24.75 13.43 -12.14
C LEU A 283 25.61 13.37 -13.40
N THR A 284 25.14 13.91 -14.52
CA THR A 284 25.84 13.93 -15.81
C THR A 284 26.34 15.33 -16.13
N GLN A 285 27.38 15.76 -15.43
CA GLN A 285 28.34 16.76 -15.93
C GLN A 285 29.54 16.84 -14.98
N SER A 286 30.44 15.87 -15.07
CA SER A 286 31.85 16.14 -14.79
C SER A 286 32.47 16.70 -16.07
N PRO A 287 33.04 17.92 -16.08
CA PRO A 287 33.81 18.40 -17.21
C PRO A 287 35.17 17.67 -17.29
N PRO A 288 35.80 17.64 -18.47
CA PRO A 288 37.08 16.96 -18.73
C PRO A 288 38.24 17.53 -17.91
#